data_AF-A0A1M5DT70-F1
#
_entry.id   AF-A0A1M5DT70-F1
#
_cell.length_a   1.000
_cell.length_b   1.000
_cell.length_c   1.000
_cell.angle_alpha   90.00
_cell.angle_beta   90.00
_cell.angle_gamma   90.00
#
_symmetry.space_group_name_H-M   'P 1'
#
loop_
_entity.id
_entity.type
_entity.pdbx_description
1 polymer ?
#
loop_
_entity_poly.entity_id
_entity_poly.type
_entity_poly.pdbx_seq_one_letter_code
_entity_poly.pdbx_strand_id
1 'polypeptide(L)'
;MRRKYYIIIGILTFVVALVIGYFLLLNGLRGMGNPTGGRGPDYPYFITTEPVIVKKILLPKGTKLTYEEQLFKKGQQDRIMNEKKLTNIELPKGKTIDWGGVPVYMIIKFFNPEMKGFSVYADFSQLSDGKKTKFSEIWESCGGDLGVLVKNQNDWTFDTKNIVDISDCSVNFQRYFKEDAQQQLLLDNLYIELKKVGQTR
;
A
#
# COMPACT_ATOMS: atom_id res chain seq x y z
N MET A 1 -39.57 -45.58 -29.96
CA MET A 1 -38.10 -45.39 -30.04
C MET A 1 -37.65 -43.95 -29.77
N ARG A 2 -38.20 -42.92 -30.45
CA ARG A 2 -37.75 -41.50 -30.32
C ARG A 2 -37.75 -40.92 -28.89
N ARG A 3 -38.74 -41.25 -28.04
CA ARG A 3 -38.83 -40.78 -26.65
C ARG A 3 -37.65 -41.20 -25.76
N LYS A 4 -37.10 -42.40 -25.98
CA LYS A 4 -35.92 -42.88 -25.24
C LYS A 4 -34.66 -42.09 -25.64
N TYR A 5 -34.53 -41.74 -26.93
CA TYR A 5 -33.42 -40.91 -27.41
C TYR A 5 -33.45 -39.50 -26.83
N TYR A 6 -34.61 -38.85 -26.73
CA TYR A 6 -34.70 -37.51 -26.12
C TYR A 6 -34.35 -37.53 -24.62
N ILE A 7 -34.73 -38.58 -23.90
CA ILE A 7 -34.37 -38.75 -22.48
C ILE A 7 -32.85 -38.94 -22.35
N ILE A 8 -32.24 -39.76 -23.20
CA ILE A 8 -30.79 -39.99 -23.19
C ILE A 8 -30.03 -38.69 -23.52
N ILE A 9 -30.48 -37.94 -24.54
CA ILE A 9 -29.86 -36.66 -24.92
C ILE A 9 -29.98 -35.63 -23.79
N GLY A 10 -31.15 -35.54 -23.13
CA GLY A 10 -31.37 -34.62 -22.02
C GLY A 10 -30.51 -34.95 -20.79
N ILE A 11 -30.32 -36.23 -20.48
CA ILE A 11 -29.39 -36.66 -19.42
C ILE A 11 -27.96 -36.31 -19.80
N LEU A 12 -27.57 -36.56 -21.05
CA LEU A 12 -26.21 -36.28 -21.52
C LEU A 12 -25.88 -34.79 -21.47
N THR A 13 -26.80 -33.92 -21.91
CA THR A 13 -26.60 -32.46 -21.87
C THR A 13 -26.53 -31.93 -20.44
N PHE A 14 -27.34 -32.46 -19.53
CA PHE A 14 -27.30 -32.10 -18.12
C PHE A 14 -25.98 -32.51 -17.45
N VAL A 15 -25.49 -33.73 -17.72
CA VAL A 15 -24.20 -34.21 -17.21
C VAL A 15 -23.04 -33.36 -17.74
N VAL A 16 -23.05 -33.01 -19.03
CA VAL A 16 -22.01 -32.14 -19.62
C VAL A 16 -22.03 -30.75 -18.96
N ALA A 17 -23.21 -30.17 -18.73
CA ALA A 17 -23.35 -28.89 -18.04
C ALA A 17 -22.82 -28.93 -16.60
N LEU A 18 -23.09 -30.02 -15.85
CA LEU A 18 -22.56 -30.22 -14.51
C LEU A 18 -21.03 -30.35 -14.50
N VAL A 19 -20.45 -31.09 -15.45
CA VAL A 19 -19.00 -31.26 -15.57
C VAL A 19 -18.33 -29.92 -15.88
N ILE A 20 -18.88 -29.15 -16.82
CA ILE A 20 -18.37 -27.80 -17.14
C ILE A 20 -18.49 -26.88 -15.92
N GLY A 21 -19.64 -26.87 -15.23
CA GLY A 21 -19.85 -26.10 -14.01
C GLY A 21 -18.85 -26.46 -12.92
N TYR A 22 -18.60 -27.76 -12.70
CA TYR A 22 -17.62 -28.26 -11.75
C TYR A 22 -16.19 -27.80 -12.06
N PHE A 23 -15.77 -27.86 -13.34
CA PHE A 23 -14.44 -27.39 -13.74
C PHE A 23 -14.28 -25.86 -13.60
N LEU A 24 -15.34 -25.09 -13.89
CA LEU A 24 -15.34 -23.64 -13.66
C LEU A 24 -15.22 -23.31 -12.17
N LEU A 25 -15.95 -24.04 -11.31
CA LEU A 25 -15.90 -23.89 -9.86
C LEU A 25 -14.51 -24.24 -9.29
N LEU A 26 -13.94 -25.39 -9.69
CA LEU A 26 -12.60 -25.79 -9.27
C LEU A 26 -11.52 -24.82 -9.73
N ASN A 27 -11.61 -24.30 -10.96
CA ASN A 27 -10.66 -23.30 -11.45
C ASN A 27 -10.80 -21.96 -10.73
N GLY A 28 -12.02 -21.58 -10.31
CA GLY A 28 -12.24 -20.41 -9.46
C GLY A 28 -11.68 -20.57 -8.03
N LEU A 29 -11.62 -21.80 -7.52
CA LEU A 29 -11.10 -22.12 -6.20
C LEU A 29 -9.59 -22.45 -6.19
N ARG A 30 -8.96 -22.63 -7.35
CA ARG A 30 -7.51 -22.86 -7.50
C ARG A 30 -6.72 -21.61 -7.08
N GLY A 31 -6.50 -21.47 -5.78
CA GLY A 31 -5.78 -20.35 -5.17
C GLY A 31 -6.33 -19.92 -3.81
N MET A 32 -7.56 -20.35 -3.47
CA MET A 32 -8.11 -20.13 -2.13
C MET A 32 -7.42 -21.06 -1.13
N GLY A 33 -6.67 -20.48 -0.19
CA GLY A 33 -6.13 -21.21 0.97
C GLY A 33 -4.68 -21.67 0.86
N ASN A 34 -3.83 -21.10 0.00
CA ASN A 34 -2.38 -21.31 0.13
C ASN A 34 -1.82 -20.45 1.29
N PRO A 35 -1.39 -21.05 2.43
CA PRO A 35 -0.80 -20.30 3.55
C PRO A 35 0.57 -19.69 3.22
N THR A 36 1.22 -20.08 2.12
CA THR A 36 2.44 -19.45 1.62
C THR A 36 2.18 -18.36 0.57
N GLY A 37 0.91 -17.93 0.42
CA GLY A 37 0.49 -16.98 -0.59
C GLY A 37 0.22 -17.66 -1.93
N GLY A 38 -1.03 -17.62 -2.40
CA GLY A 38 -1.29 -17.74 -3.84
C GLY A 38 -0.58 -16.60 -4.58
N ARG A 39 -0.54 -16.63 -5.92
CA ARG A 39 -0.17 -15.41 -6.66
C ARG A 39 -1.07 -14.28 -6.16
N GLY A 40 -0.47 -13.28 -5.49
CA GLY A 40 -1.21 -12.12 -5.00
C GLY A 40 -2.03 -11.51 -6.12
N PRO A 41 -3.10 -10.76 -5.81
CA PRO A 41 -3.94 -10.15 -6.82
C PRO A 41 -3.07 -9.33 -7.78
N ASP A 42 -3.32 -9.46 -9.08
CA ASP A 42 -2.71 -8.60 -10.10
C ASP A 42 -3.36 -7.22 -10.03
N TYR A 43 -2.99 -6.44 -9.00
CA TYR A 43 -3.59 -5.15 -8.71
C TYR A 43 -3.39 -4.19 -9.89
N PRO A 44 -4.43 -3.41 -10.25
CA PRO A 44 -4.28 -2.43 -11.30
C PRO A 44 -3.28 -1.34 -10.89
N TYR A 45 -2.41 -0.95 -11.82
CA TYR A 45 -1.43 0.11 -11.60
C TYR A 45 -1.24 1.00 -12.83
N PHE A 46 -0.73 2.22 -12.64
CA PHE A 46 -0.37 3.14 -13.71
C PHE A 46 1.06 3.65 -13.50
N ILE A 47 1.85 3.76 -14.58
CA ILE A 47 3.18 4.38 -14.55
C ILE A 47 3.05 5.78 -15.16
N THR A 48 3.43 6.81 -14.40
CA THR A 48 3.31 8.20 -14.87
C THR A 48 4.21 8.45 -16.07
N THR A 49 3.67 9.07 -17.11
CA THR A 49 4.40 9.41 -18.34
C THR A 49 5.03 10.81 -18.30
N GLU A 50 4.57 11.63 -17.38
CA GLU A 50 5.00 13.00 -17.09
C GLU A 50 4.88 13.29 -15.58
N PRO A 51 5.51 14.37 -15.06
CA PRO A 51 5.28 14.80 -13.68
C PRO A 51 3.80 15.12 -13.44
N VAL A 52 3.24 14.61 -12.34
CA VAL A 52 1.79 14.73 -12.06
C VAL A 52 1.55 14.95 -10.57
N ILE A 53 0.49 15.69 -10.23
CA ILE A 53 0.05 15.86 -8.85
C ILE A 53 -0.97 14.78 -8.52
N VAL A 54 -0.69 13.97 -7.49
CA VAL A 54 -1.58 12.93 -6.96
C VAL A 54 -1.55 13.02 -5.44
N LYS A 55 -2.71 12.94 -4.77
CA LYS A 55 -2.82 13.12 -3.31
C LYS A 55 -2.11 14.37 -2.80
N LYS A 56 -2.15 15.44 -3.61
CA LYS A 56 -1.50 16.75 -3.40
C LYS A 56 0.04 16.74 -3.39
N ILE A 57 0.68 15.65 -3.81
CA ILE A 57 2.14 15.55 -3.95
C ILE A 57 2.50 15.65 -5.43
N LEU A 58 3.50 16.47 -5.78
CA LEU A 58 4.10 16.44 -7.11
C LEU A 58 4.99 15.22 -7.25
N LEU A 59 4.60 14.29 -8.12
CA LEU A 59 5.31 13.05 -8.38
C LEU A 59 6.11 13.15 -9.68
N PRO A 60 7.33 12.60 -9.73
CA PRO A 60 8.11 12.59 -10.96
C PRO A 60 7.51 11.62 -12.00
N LYS A 61 7.91 11.81 -13.26
CA LYS A 61 7.70 10.82 -14.33
C LYS A 61 8.26 9.46 -13.93
N GLY A 62 7.57 8.38 -14.28
CA GLY A 62 7.96 7.00 -14.01
C GLY A 62 7.50 6.49 -12.64
N THR A 63 6.71 7.27 -11.90
CA THR A 63 6.13 6.86 -10.62
C THR A 63 5.05 5.81 -10.86
N LYS A 64 5.07 4.73 -10.09
CA LYS A 64 4.06 3.67 -10.12
C LYS A 64 2.97 3.97 -9.09
N LEU A 65 1.74 4.12 -9.57
CA LEU A 65 0.54 4.30 -8.78
C LEU A 65 -0.21 2.96 -8.76
N THR A 66 -0.30 2.30 -7.60
CA THR A 66 -1.06 1.05 -7.47
C THR A 66 -2.40 1.30 -6.78
N TYR A 67 -3.44 0.63 -7.24
CA TYR A 67 -4.80 0.83 -6.76
C TYR A 67 -5.38 -0.45 -6.13
N GLU A 68 -6.43 -0.27 -5.32
CA GLU A 68 -7.24 -1.36 -4.77
C GLU A 68 -7.76 -2.27 -5.90
N GLU A 69 -7.99 -3.54 -5.55
CA GLU A 69 -8.57 -4.52 -6.46
C GLU A 69 -9.95 -4.04 -6.96
N GLN A 70 -10.20 -4.22 -8.25
CA GLN A 70 -11.44 -3.82 -8.88
C GLN A 70 -11.88 -4.88 -9.88
N LEU A 71 -13.19 -5.10 -9.96
CA LEU A 71 -13.79 -5.96 -10.98
C LEU A 71 -13.30 -5.53 -12.37
N PHE A 72 -12.76 -6.49 -13.12
CA PHE A 72 -12.27 -6.32 -14.50
C PHE A 72 -11.08 -5.37 -14.69
N LYS A 73 -10.35 -5.01 -13.62
CA LYS A 73 -9.12 -4.20 -13.72
C LYS A 73 -7.96 -4.94 -13.09
N LYS A 74 -6.95 -5.24 -13.91
CA LYS A 74 -5.74 -5.96 -13.53
C LYS A 74 -4.53 -5.41 -14.28
N GLY A 75 -3.35 -5.48 -13.68
CA GLY A 75 -2.08 -5.10 -14.30
C GLY A 75 -1.99 -3.61 -14.68
N GLN A 76 -1.14 -3.31 -15.66
CA GLN A 76 -0.94 -1.93 -16.10
C GLN A 76 -2.19 -1.36 -16.77
N GLN A 77 -2.52 -0.12 -16.42
CA GLN A 77 -3.61 0.66 -17.00
C GLN A 77 -3.05 1.72 -17.95
N ASP A 78 -3.87 2.17 -18.89
CA ASP A 78 -3.48 3.19 -19.89
C ASP A 78 -3.59 4.63 -19.36
N ARG A 79 -4.26 4.83 -18.21
CA ARG A 79 -4.47 6.14 -17.60
C ARG A 79 -4.54 6.06 -16.07
N ILE A 80 -4.28 7.19 -15.42
CA ILE A 80 -4.49 7.38 -13.98
C ILE A 80 -5.93 7.01 -13.62
N MET A 81 -6.08 6.23 -12.55
CA MET A 81 -7.37 5.84 -12.00
C MET A 81 -7.77 6.74 -10.82
N ASN A 82 -8.97 6.50 -10.28
CA ASN A 82 -9.50 7.27 -9.15
C ASN A 82 -8.58 7.19 -7.91
N GLU A 83 -8.07 8.34 -7.47
CA GLU A 83 -7.18 8.45 -6.30
C GLU A 83 -7.79 7.94 -5.00
N LYS A 84 -9.13 7.87 -4.87
CA LYS A 84 -9.77 7.28 -3.67
C LYS A 84 -9.38 5.81 -3.48
N LYS A 85 -9.04 5.12 -4.57
CA LYS A 85 -8.61 3.72 -4.57
C LYS A 85 -7.09 3.55 -4.59
N LEU A 86 -6.32 4.64 -4.49
CA LEU A 86 -4.85 4.55 -4.50
C LEU A 86 -4.37 3.91 -3.19
N THR A 87 -3.50 2.91 -3.30
CA THR A 87 -2.92 2.16 -2.17
C THR A 87 -1.42 2.32 -2.07
N ASN A 88 -0.72 2.56 -3.19
CA ASN A 88 0.73 2.70 -3.19
C ASN A 88 1.18 3.78 -4.18
N ILE A 89 2.13 4.61 -3.75
CA ILE A 89 2.96 5.46 -4.59
C ILE A 89 4.39 4.95 -4.46
N GLU A 90 4.97 4.46 -5.55
CA GLU A 90 6.36 3.99 -5.61
C GLU A 90 7.12 4.78 -6.67
N LEU A 91 8.13 5.55 -6.25
CA LEU A 91 8.94 6.39 -7.13
C LEU A 91 9.92 5.53 -7.95
N PRO A 92 10.31 5.99 -9.15
CA PRO A 92 11.31 5.29 -9.94
C PRO A 92 12.67 5.31 -9.21
N LYS A 93 13.48 4.27 -9.46
CA LYS A 93 14.79 4.09 -8.82
C LYS A 93 15.63 5.36 -8.84
N GLY A 94 16.19 5.73 -7.69
CA GLY A 94 17.03 6.92 -7.52
C GLY A 94 16.28 8.25 -7.52
N LYS A 95 14.95 8.23 -7.44
CA LYS A 95 14.12 9.44 -7.23
C LYS A 95 13.46 9.39 -5.86
N THR A 96 13.36 10.55 -5.24
CA THR A 96 12.75 10.75 -3.93
C THR A 96 11.92 12.04 -3.94
N ILE A 97 11.01 12.15 -2.99
CA ILE A 97 10.34 13.40 -2.61
C ILE A 97 10.81 13.81 -1.21
N ASP A 98 10.82 15.11 -0.92
CA ASP A 98 11.00 15.60 0.45
C ASP A 98 9.69 15.37 1.22
N TRP A 99 9.75 14.51 2.23
CA TRP A 99 8.68 14.29 3.18
C TRP A 99 9.21 14.64 4.58
N GLY A 100 8.95 15.87 5.02
CA GLY A 100 9.45 16.34 6.32
C GLY A 100 10.98 16.40 6.39
N GLY A 101 11.65 16.76 5.29
CA GLY A 101 13.11 16.80 5.21
C GLY A 101 13.77 15.45 4.99
N VAL A 102 12.99 14.36 4.93
CA VAL A 102 13.48 13.01 4.66
C VAL A 102 13.22 12.64 3.19
N PRO A 103 14.21 12.12 2.46
CA PRO A 103 14.03 11.62 1.10
C PRO A 103 13.20 10.33 1.10
N VAL A 104 11.94 10.42 0.67
CA VAL A 104 11.00 9.28 0.61
C VAL A 104 10.83 8.80 -0.82
N TYR A 105 10.84 7.48 -1.02
CA TYR A 105 10.65 6.87 -2.35
C TYR A 105 9.37 6.02 -2.45
N MET A 106 8.72 5.67 -1.33
CA MET A 106 7.50 4.88 -1.37
C MET A 106 6.56 5.20 -0.21
N ILE A 107 5.27 5.25 -0.48
CA ILE A 107 4.19 5.44 0.50
C ILE A 107 3.11 4.41 0.23
N ILE A 108 2.81 3.58 1.23
CA ILE A 108 1.81 2.51 1.16
C ILE A 108 0.71 2.77 2.18
N LYS A 109 -0.54 2.83 1.73
CA LYS A 109 -1.71 2.89 2.61
C LYS A 109 -1.82 1.60 3.42
N PHE A 110 -2.12 1.71 4.72
CA PHE A 110 -2.36 0.54 5.55
C PHE A 110 -3.48 -0.34 4.98
N PHE A 111 -3.27 -1.65 5.00
CA PHE A 111 -4.23 -2.63 4.50
C PHE A 111 -5.45 -2.76 5.42
N ASN A 112 -5.26 -2.57 6.73
CA ASN A 112 -6.35 -2.62 7.70
C ASN A 112 -7.20 -1.34 7.59
N PRO A 113 -8.48 -1.43 7.16
CA PRO A 113 -9.33 -0.26 6.99
C PRO A 113 -9.63 0.49 8.31
N GLU A 114 -9.47 -0.16 9.46
CA GLU A 114 -9.63 0.49 10.77
C GLU A 114 -8.44 1.38 11.11
N MET A 115 -7.25 1.08 10.58
CA MET A 115 -6.04 1.86 10.79
C MET A 115 -5.90 2.92 9.70
N LYS A 116 -6.12 4.18 10.10
CA LYS A 116 -5.98 5.30 9.18
C LYS A 116 -4.55 5.78 9.11
N GLY A 117 -3.77 5.28 8.15
CA GLY A 117 -2.37 5.66 8.02
C GLY A 117 -1.65 5.12 6.79
N PHE A 118 -0.34 5.31 6.80
CA PHE A 118 0.58 4.91 5.73
C PHE A 118 1.87 4.32 6.32
N SER A 119 2.44 3.32 5.65
CA SER A 119 3.85 2.98 5.77
C SER A 119 4.64 3.87 4.80
N VAL A 120 5.64 4.58 5.31
CA VAL A 120 6.48 5.51 4.56
C VAL A 120 7.91 4.96 4.50
N TYR A 121 8.50 4.93 3.31
CA TYR A 121 9.83 4.36 3.09
C TYR A 121 10.81 5.44 2.64
N ALA A 122 11.90 5.58 3.40
CA ALA A 122 12.94 6.56 3.17
C ALA A 122 14.17 5.93 2.49
N ASP A 123 14.87 6.73 1.69
CA ASP A 123 16.21 6.44 1.19
C ASP A 123 17.23 7.34 1.87
N PHE A 124 17.63 6.97 3.09
CA PHE A 124 18.59 7.74 3.90
C PHE A 124 19.96 7.92 3.23
N SER A 125 20.32 7.11 2.23
CA SER A 125 21.55 7.32 1.45
C SER A 125 21.53 8.63 0.65
N GLN A 126 20.34 9.17 0.38
CA GLN A 126 20.13 10.46 -0.28
C GLN A 126 19.94 11.62 0.72
N LEU A 127 19.99 11.36 2.04
CA LEU A 127 19.87 12.38 3.06
C LEU A 127 21.25 13.01 3.34
N SER A 128 21.46 14.22 2.83
CA SER A 128 22.68 14.99 3.10
C SER A 128 22.81 15.34 4.59
N ASP A 129 24.02 15.30 5.14
CA ASP A 129 24.26 15.59 6.58
C ASP A 129 23.71 16.93 7.05
N GLY A 130 23.79 17.98 6.22
CA GLY A 130 23.24 19.31 6.53
C GLY A 130 21.70 19.38 6.61
N LYS A 131 20.99 18.30 6.27
CA LYS A 131 19.53 18.18 6.37
C LYS A 131 19.09 17.20 7.46
N LYS A 132 20.02 16.55 8.15
CA LYS A 132 19.68 15.65 9.25
C LYS A 132 19.02 16.43 10.37
N THR A 133 17.90 15.91 10.82
CA THR A 133 17.14 16.39 11.98
C THR A 133 17.12 15.28 13.03
N LYS A 134 16.74 15.61 14.26
CA LYS A 134 16.59 14.56 15.27
C LYS A 134 15.54 13.52 14.89
N PHE A 135 14.48 13.95 14.21
CA PHE A 135 13.47 13.07 13.63
C PHE A 135 14.09 12.06 12.65
N SER A 136 14.86 12.53 11.67
CA SER A 136 15.46 11.65 10.67
C SER A 136 16.50 10.69 11.26
N GLU A 137 17.26 11.13 12.28
CA GLU A 137 18.22 10.27 12.99
C GLU A 137 17.52 9.11 13.72
N ILE A 138 16.44 9.40 14.45
CA ILE A 138 15.69 8.36 15.17
C ILE A 138 15.05 7.40 14.17
N TRP A 139 14.42 7.91 13.11
CA TRP A 139 13.83 7.05 12.07
C TRP A 139 14.90 6.18 11.38
N GLU A 140 16.04 6.76 10.98
CA GLU A 140 17.15 6.00 10.38
C GLU A 140 17.62 4.86 11.29
N SER A 141 17.71 5.12 12.61
CA SER A 141 18.11 4.10 13.60
C SER A 141 17.16 2.91 13.71
N CYS A 142 15.89 3.05 13.30
CA CYS A 142 14.95 1.93 13.28
C CYS A 142 15.25 0.93 12.15
N GLY A 143 15.97 1.37 11.11
CA GLY A 143 16.39 0.54 9.98
C GLY A 143 15.25 0.10 9.06
N GLY A 144 14.14 0.84 8.99
CA GLY A 144 12.99 0.44 8.18
C GLY A 144 12.00 1.57 7.89
N ASP A 145 10.80 1.17 7.47
CA ASP A 145 9.69 2.08 7.21
C ASP A 145 9.11 2.69 8.48
N LEU A 146 8.34 3.76 8.29
CA LEU A 146 7.63 4.45 9.35
C LEU A 146 6.14 4.29 9.15
N GLY A 147 5.45 3.72 10.14
CA GLY A 147 4.00 3.71 10.20
C GLY A 147 3.47 5.03 10.75
N VAL A 148 2.70 5.76 9.95
CA VAL A 148 2.19 7.09 10.27
C VAL A 148 0.67 7.06 10.30
N LEU A 149 0.08 7.38 11.46
CA LEU A 149 -1.37 7.52 11.61
C LEU A 149 -1.81 8.95 11.24
N VAL A 150 -2.93 9.08 10.54
CA VAL A 150 -3.42 10.36 10.00
C VAL A 150 -4.92 10.56 10.23
N LYS A 151 -5.34 11.83 10.26
CA LYS A 151 -6.76 12.23 10.34
C LYS A 151 -7.47 12.05 9.00
N ASN A 152 -6.81 12.47 7.91
CA ASN A 152 -7.33 12.44 6.55
C ASN A 152 -6.42 11.60 5.63
N GLN A 153 -6.91 10.41 5.25
CA GLN A 153 -6.20 9.50 4.34
C GLN A 153 -6.16 9.96 2.87
N ASN A 154 -6.83 11.06 2.52
CA ASN A 154 -6.71 11.68 1.20
C ASN A 154 -5.57 12.70 1.10
N ASP A 155 -4.90 12.98 2.22
CA ASP A 155 -3.75 13.88 2.25
C ASP A 155 -2.50 13.08 2.60
N TRP A 156 -1.66 12.85 1.58
CA TRP A 156 -0.43 12.05 1.71
C TRP A 156 0.79 12.96 1.90
N THR A 157 0.59 14.28 1.88
CA THR A 157 1.66 15.25 2.08
C THR A 157 2.20 15.17 3.51
N PHE A 158 3.39 15.71 3.72
CA PHE A 158 3.88 15.97 5.06
C PHE A 158 3.18 17.21 5.64
N ASP A 159 1.95 17.03 6.15
CA ASP A 159 1.28 18.01 6.99
C ASP A 159 1.17 17.46 8.42
N THR A 160 1.97 18.01 9.33
CA THR A 160 1.94 17.56 10.73
C THR A 160 0.59 17.81 11.42
N LYS A 161 -0.28 18.69 10.91
CA LYS A 161 -1.65 18.85 11.42
C LYS A 161 -2.53 17.65 11.08
N ASN A 162 -2.21 16.95 9.99
CA ASN A 162 -2.88 15.72 9.57
C ASN A 162 -2.36 14.49 10.32
N ILE A 163 -1.12 14.51 10.80
CA ILE A 163 -0.50 13.38 11.52
C ILE A 163 -1.04 13.31 12.96
N VAL A 164 -1.47 12.11 13.36
CA VAL A 164 -2.04 11.79 14.67
C VAL A 164 -0.99 11.20 15.59
N ASP A 165 -0.21 10.22 15.10
CA ASP A 165 0.81 9.49 15.85
C ASP A 165 1.72 8.71 14.87
N ILE A 166 2.80 8.13 15.40
CA ILE A 166 3.60 7.09 14.76
C ILE A 166 3.17 5.73 15.32
N SER A 167 2.63 4.85 14.46
CA SER A 167 2.19 3.52 14.86
C SER A 167 3.34 2.53 15.03
N ASP A 168 4.40 2.69 14.24
CA ASP A 168 5.51 1.77 14.20
C ASP A 168 6.72 2.40 13.50
N CYS A 169 7.89 1.83 13.77
CA CYS A 169 9.15 2.16 13.13
C CYS A 169 9.87 0.85 12.86
N SER A 170 9.82 0.38 11.60
CA SER A 170 10.16 -0.99 11.21
C SER A 170 9.33 -2.03 11.96
N VAL A 171 9.67 -3.31 11.79
CA VAL A 171 9.07 -4.43 12.53
C VAL A 171 9.48 -4.45 14.01
N ASN A 172 10.48 -3.65 14.39
CA ASN A 172 11.13 -3.68 15.70
C ASN A 172 10.41 -2.85 16.77
N PHE A 173 9.71 -1.79 16.38
CA PHE A 173 9.05 -0.86 17.31
C PHE A 173 7.60 -0.69 16.90
N GLN A 174 6.67 -1.16 17.72
CA GLN A 174 5.24 -1.14 17.37
C GLN A 174 4.38 -0.68 18.55
N ARG A 175 3.44 0.23 18.31
CA ARG A 175 2.42 0.65 19.30
C ARG A 175 1.55 -0.49 19.81
N TYR A 176 1.54 -1.63 19.11
CA TYR A 176 0.87 -2.84 19.54
C TYR A 176 1.37 -3.35 20.91
N PHE A 177 2.68 -3.26 21.17
CA PHE A 177 3.31 -3.71 22.42
C PHE A 177 3.31 -2.60 23.48
N LYS A 178 2.16 -2.36 24.11
CA LYS A 178 1.93 -1.22 25.01
C LYS A 178 2.74 -1.29 26.31
N GLU A 179 3.10 -2.50 26.71
CA GLU A 179 3.77 -2.84 27.96
C GLU A 179 5.30 -2.68 27.83
N ASP A 180 5.82 -2.61 26.60
CA ASP A 180 7.23 -2.33 26.34
C ASP A 180 7.48 -0.82 26.39
N ALA A 181 7.86 -0.34 27.57
CA ALA A 181 8.12 1.06 27.82
C ALA A 181 9.23 1.64 26.92
N GLN A 182 10.21 0.84 26.49
CA GLN A 182 11.30 1.31 25.63
C GLN A 182 10.79 1.57 24.21
N GLN A 183 9.96 0.66 23.68
CA GLN A 183 9.33 0.86 22.38
C GLN A 183 8.40 2.07 22.39
N GLN A 184 7.56 2.21 23.43
CA GLN A 184 6.65 3.35 23.54
C GLN A 184 7.42 4.68 23.61
N LEU A 185 8.48 4.74 24.41
CA LEU A 185 9.31 5.94 24.54
C LEU A 185 9.99 6.32 23.21
N LEU A 186 10.48 5.33 22.45
CA LEU A 186 11.08 5.61 21.14
C LEU A 186 10.05 6.20 20.17
N LEU A 187 8.87 5.60 20.08
CA LEU A 187 7.80 6.06 19.19
C LEU A 187 7.25 7.44 19.62
N ASP A 188 7.14 7.69 20.93
CA ASP A 188 6.79 9.00 21.48
C ASP A 188 7.81 10.06 21.10
N ASN A 189 9.11 9.78 21.28
CA ASN A 189 10.17 10.70 20.89
C ASN A 189 10.17 10.95 19.39
N LEU A 190 9.96 9.91 18.57
CA LEU A 190 9.91 10.04 17.13
C LEU A 190 8.73 10.93 16.69
N TYR A 191 7.56 10.76 17.30
CA TYR A 191 6.40 11.62 17.08
C TYR A 191 6.68 13.07 17.52
N ILE A 192 7.25 13.29 18.71
CA ILE A 192 7.59 14.63 19.21
C ILE A 192 8.55 15.35 18.27
N GLU A 193 9.62 14.69 17.82
CA GLU A 193 10.59 15.29 16.91
C GLU A 193 9.98 15.55 15.53
N LEU A 194 9.12 14.65 15.02
CA LEU A 194 8.36 14.88 13.80
C LEU A 194 7.53 16.17 13.88
N LYS A 195 6.85 16.41 15.00
CA LYS A 195 6.03 17.61 15.19
C LYS A 195 6.86 18.90 15.15
N LYS A 196 8.10 18.88 15.66
CA LYS A 196 9.01 20.03 15.61
C LYS A 196 9.45 20.36 14.18
N VAL A 197 9.69 19.34 13.35
CA VAL A 197 10.02 19.55 11.92
C VAL A 197 8.91 20.33 11.21
N GLY A 198 7.65 20.03 11.49
CA GLY A 198 6.51 20.75 10.91
C GLY A 198 6.26 22.16 11.44
N GLN A 199 6.90 22.57 12.54
CA GLN A 199 6.79 23.92 13.11
C GLN A 199 7.88 24.87 12.59
N THR A 200 8.95 24.32 12.02
CA THR A 200 10.14 25.07 11.57
C THR A 200 10.04 25.47 10.08
N ARG A 201 8.90 25.18 9.43
CA ARG A 201 8.55 25.54 8.05
C ARG A 201 7.30 26.43 8.07
#